data_AF-A0A957M9C4-F1
#
_entry.id   AF-A0A957M9C4-F1
#
_cell.length_a   1.000
_cell.length_b   1.000
_cell.length_c   1.000
_cell.angle_alpha   90.00
_cell.angle_beta   90.00
_cell.angle_gamma   90.00
#
_symmetry.space_group_name_H-M   'P 1'
#
loop_
_entity.id
_entity.type
_entity.pdbx_description
1 polymer ?
#
loop_
_entity_poly.entity_id
_entity_poly.type
_entity_poly.pdbx_seq_one_letter_code
_entity_poly.pdbx_strand_id
1 'polypeptide(L)' 'GEGPGASLEQLIRDAAATHQNMLRVWGGGFYEEEAFYDLCDRYGILVWQDGIYSCSIYPLDRADFVENVRIETEE' A
#
# COMPACT_ATOMS: atom_id res chain seq x y z
N GLY A 1 -13.63 -18.07 8.25
CA GLY A 1 -14.75 -18.42 7.36
C GLY A 1 -15.15 -17.16 6.67
N GLU A 2 -14.55 -16.89 5.52
CA GLU A 2 -14.83 -15.69 4.73
C GLU A 2 -15.45 -16.18 3.42
N GLY A 3 -16.55 -15.57 3.00
CA GLY A 3 -17.18 -15.87 1.71
C GLY A 3 -16.22 -15.57 0.56
N PRO A 4 -16.58 -15.87 -0.70
CA PRO A 4 -15.72 -15.53 -1.82
C PRO A 4 -15.68 -14.01 -1.96
N GLY A 5 -14.71 -13.37 -1.30
CA GLY A 5 -14.40 -11.96 -1.50
C GLY A 5 -14.01 -11.72 -2.95
N ALA A 6 -14.23 -10.49 -3.43
CA ALA A 6 -13.73 -10.10 -4.74
C ALA A 6 -12.21 -10.32 -4.82
N SER A 7 -11.72 -10.81 -5.96
CA SER A 7 -10.27 -10.93 -6.16
C SER A 7 -9.64 -9.54 -6.27
N LEU A 8 -8.33 -9.45 -6.00
CA LEU A 8 -7.57 -8.21 -6.14
C LEU A 8 -7.73 -7.56 -7.53
N GLU A 9 -7.68 -8.36 -8.59
CA GLU A 9 -7.89 -7.89 -9.96
C GLU A 9 -9.31 -7.36 -10.20
N GLN A 10 -10.34 -7.98 -9.60
CA GLN A 10 -11.70 -7.44 -9.69
C GLN A 10 -11.78 -6.05 -9.06
N LEU A 11 -11.20 -5.88 -7.86
CA LEU A 11 -11.21 -4.59 -7.16
C LEU A 11 -10.49 -3.47 -7.95
N ILE A 12 -9.30 -3.76 -8.50
CA ILE A 12 -8.54 -2.75 -9.25
C ILE A 12 -9.21 -2.44 -10.60
N ARG A 13 -9.73 -3.46 -11.28
CA ARG A 13 -10.49 -3.24 -12.52
C ARG A 13 -11.74 -2.41 -12.27
N ASP A 14 -12.46 -2.66 -11.18
CA ASP A 14 -13.67 -1.92 -10.84
C ASP A 14 -13.35 -0.46 -10.48
N ALA A 15 -12.21 -0.20 -9.84
CA ALA A 15 -11.70 1.17 -9.61
C ALA A 15 -11.48 1.92 -10.94
N ALA A 16 -10.82 1.27 -11.91
CA ALA A 16 -10.62 1.86 -13.24
C ALA A 16 -11.95 2.05 -14.00
N ALA A 17 -12.85 1.06 -13.94
CA ALA A 17 -14.16 1.11 -14.59
C ALA A 17 -15.08 2.21 -14.01
N THR A 18 -14.84 2.63 -12.77
CA THR A 18 -15.54 3.73 -12.09
C THR A 18 -14.81 5.06 -12.19
N HIS A 19 -13.81 5.16 -13.07
CA HIS A 19 -13.03 6.38 -13.34
C HIS A 19 -12.21 6.91 -12.17
N GLN A 20 -11.85 6.06 -11.22
CA GLN A 20 -10.80 6.38 -10.26
C GLN A 20 -9.46 6.37 -10.99
N ASN A 21 -8.59 7.34 -10.68
CA ASN A 21 -7.27 7.47 -11.32
C ASN A 21 -6.11 7.27 -10.34
N MET A 22 -6.40 7.14 -9.05
CA MET A 22 -5.40 6.96 -8.01
C MET A 22 -5.97 6.16 -6.84
N LEU A 23 -5.14 5.27 -6.28
CA LEU A 23 -5.37 4.62 -5.00
C LEU A 23 -4.28 5.04 -4.02
N ARG A 24 -4.65 5.30 -2.77
CA ARG A 24 -3.70 5.54 -1.69
C ARG A 24 -3.52 4.25 -0.89
N VAL A 25 -2.30 3.71 -0.89
CA VAL A 25 -1.91 2.63 0.00
C VAL A 25 -1.61 3.26 1.36
N TRP A 26 -2.56 3.08 2.29
CA TRP A 26 -2.54 3.76 3.58
C TRP A 26 -1.47 3.17 4.50
N GLY A 27 -0.68 4.04 5.14
CA GLY A 27 0.46 3.66 6.00
C GLY A 27 0.13 2.93 7.31
N GLY A 28 -1.12 2.53 7.55
CA GLY A 28 -1.43 1.60 8.65
C GLY A 28 -1.76 0.19 8.19
N GLY A 29 -1.69 -0.06 6.88
CA GLY A 29 -1.72 -1.40 6.30
C GLY A 29 -0.31 -1.98 6.19
N PHE A 30 -0.04 -2.60 5.05
CA PHE A 30 1.28 -3.15 4.71
C PHE A 30 1.72 -2.55 3.36
N TYR A 31 2.98 -2.71 3.00
CA TYR A 31 3.34 -2.65 1.60
C TYR A 31 2.64 -3.80 0.89
N GLU A 32 1.90 -3.50 -0.18
CA GLU A 32 1.13 -4.51 -0.90
C GLU A 32 2.06 -5.51 -1.63
N GLU A 33 1.50 -6.63 -2.06
CA GLU A 33 2.22 -7.60 -2.90
C GLU A 33 2.47 -7.03 -4.32
N GLU A 34 3.50 -7.50 -5.01
CA GLU A 34 3.86 -7.09 -6.39
C GLU A 34 2.64 -7.13 -7.35
N ALA A 35 1.78 -8.14 -7.18
CA ALA A 35 0.56 -8.31 -7.96
C ALA A 35 -0.39 -7.09 -7.89
N PHE A 36 -0.46 -6.37 -6.77
CA PHE A 36 -1.26 -5.15 -6.66
C PHE A 36 -0.71 -4.05 -7.58
N TYR A 37 0.59 -3.78 -7.50
CA TYR A 37 1.23 -2.73 -8.29
C TYR A 37 1.20 -3.06 -9.79
N ASP A 38 1.45 -4.31 -10.17
CA ASP A 38 1.34 -4.80 -11.55
C ASP A 38 -0.06 -4.58 -12.15
N LEU A 39 -1.09 -4.80 -11.32
CA LEU A 39 -2.47 -4.57 -11.72
C LEU A 39 -2.76 -3.07 -11.83
N CYS A 40 -2.28 -2.24 -10.89
CA CYS A 40 -2.40 -0.79 -10.99
C CYS A 40 -1.73 -0.24 -12.26
N ASP A 41 -0.53 -0.72 -12.60
CA ASP A 41 0.17 -0.38 -13.85
C ASP A 41 -0.64 -0.80 -15.08
N ARG A 42 -1.15 -2.04 -15.08
CA ARG A 42 -1.96 -2.58 -16.19
C ARG A 42 -3.23 -1.77 -16.43
N TYR A 43 -3.91 -1.35 -15.37
CA TYR A 43 -5.18 -0.63 -15.44
C TYR A 43 -5.03 0.90 -15.46
N GLY A 44 -3.81 1.43 -15.38
CA GLY A 44 -3.53 2.86 -15.44
C GLY A 44 -3.96 3.61 -14.18
N ILE A 45 -3.82 2.98 -13.01
CA ILE A 45 -4.14 3.55 -11.71
C ILE A 45 -2.85 4.05 -11.04
N LEU A 46 -2.80 5.33 -10.70
CA LEU A 46 -1.69 5.88 -9.93
C LEU A 46 -1.72 5.34 -8.50
N VAL A 47 -0.54 5.15 -7.91
CA VAL A 47 -0.43 4.75 -6.50
C VAL A 47 0.20 5.90 -5.71
N TRP A 48 -0.50 6.36 -4.68
CA TRP A 48 0.10 7.14 -3.61
C TRP A 48 0.47 6.18 -2.49
N GLN A 49 1.77 5.89 -2.38
CA GLN A 49 2.33 5.03 -1.33
C GLN A 49 2.72 5.84 -0.09
N ASP A 50 2.18 5.47 1.08
CA ASP A 50 2.71 5.92 2.37
C ASP A 50 3.79 4.95 2.87
N GLY A 51 4.69 5.41 3.75
CA GLY A 51 5.45 4.49 4.62
C GLY A 51 4.54 3.89 5.70
N ILE A 52 4.88 2.73 6.25
CA ILE A 52 4.00 1.96 7.17
C ILE A 52 4.02 2.51 8.61
N TYR A 53 3.63 3.77 8.72
CA TYR A 53 3.50 4.52 9.96
C TYR A 53 2.18 5.31 9.93
N SER A 54 1.32 5.14 10.94
CA SER A 54 0.02 5.82 10.98
C SER A 54 -0.49 6.10 12.39
N CYS A 55 -1.16 7.24 12.54
CA CYS A 55 -1.99 7.62 13.70
C CYS A 55 -1.34 7.43 15.09
N SER A 56 0.00 7.50 15.17
CA SER A 56 0.75 7.28 16.41
C SER A 56 2.07 8.07 16.42
N ILE A 57 2.66 8.17 17.61
CA ILE A 57 4.02 8.69 17.81
C ILE A 57 4.96 7.49 17.90
N TYR A 58 6.04 7.53 17.13
CA TYR A 58 7.04 6.47 17.06
C TYR A 58 8.33 6.87 17.83
N PRO A 59 9.11 5.90 18.34
CA PRO A 59 10.28 6.18 19.18
C PRO A 59 11.49 6.65 18.36
N LEU A 60 11.42 7.88 17.85
CA LEU A 60 12.46 8.49 17.00
C LEU A 60 13.73 8.91 17.75
N ASP A 61 13.72 8.85 19.09
CA ASP A 61 14.89 9.05 19.95
C ASP A 61 15.75 7.79 20.08
N ARG A 62 15.24 6.63 19.65
CA ARG A 62 15.94 5.35 19.67
C ARG A 62 16.70 5.12 18.36
N ALA A 63 18.02 5.15 18.42
CA ALA A 63 18.88 4.94 17.25
C ALA A 63 18.65 3.60 16.54
N ASP A 64 18.37 2.53 17.29
CA ASP A 64 18.08 1.21 16.72
C ASP A 64 16.74 1.17 15.98
N PHE A 65 15.75 1.92 16.44
CA PHE A 65 14.48 2.07 15.74
C PHE A 65 14.67 2.88 14.45
N VAL A 66 15.38 4.02 14.52
CA VAL A 66 15.64 4.87 13.34
C VAL A 66 16.45 4.13 12.27
N GLU A 67 17.43 3.32 12.67
CA GLU A 67 18.19 2.50 11.71
C GLU A 67 17.32 1.44 11.04
N ASN A 68 16.39 0.83 11.78
CA ASN A 68 15.43 -0.10 11.20
C ASN A 68 14.52 0.59 10.17
N VAL A 69 13.97 1.77 10.50
CA VAL A 69 13.17 2.57 9.55
C VAL A 69 13.97 2.90 8.28
N ARG A 70 15.27 3.22 8.43
CA ARG A 70 16.15 3.50 7.28
C ARG A 70 16.31 2.27 6.40
N ILE A 71 16.60 1.10 6.99
CA ILE A 71 16.72 -0.17 6.25
C ILE A 71 15.42 -0.49 5.52
N GLU A 72 14.28 -0.44 6.21
CA GLU A 72 12.95 -0.70 5.63
C GLU A 72 12.64 0.22 4.43
N THR A 73 13.07 1.48 4.47
CA THR A 73 12.77 2.46 3.42
C THR A 73 13.71 2.37 2.21
N GLU A 74 14.90 1.81 2.39
CA GLU A 74 15.90 1.67 1.32
C GLU A 74 15.77 0.37 0.51
N GLU A 75 15.10 -0.65 1.08
CA GLU A 75 14.74 -1.90 0.38
C GLU A 75 13.61 -1.68 -0.63
#